data_AF-Q1QTN3-F1
#
_entry.id   AF-Q1QTN3-F1
#
_cell.length_a   1.000
_cell.length_b   1.000
_cell.length_c   1.000
_cell.angle_alpha   90.00
_cell.angle_beta   90.00
_cell.angle_gamma   90.00
#
_symmetry.space_group_name_H-M   'P 1'
#
loop_
_entity.id
_entity.type
_entity.pdbx_description
1 polymer ?
#
loop_
_entity_poly.entity_id
_entity_poly.type
_entity_poly.pdbx_seq_one_letter_code
_entity_poly.pdbx_strand_id
1 'polypeptide(L)'
;MKSASLTLLALATLMTGCAMQGGDADRAEQHTQIYQCEGDTSLSVTYFQYAGDTDRAMLSYANDSIPMHRIGASQYASDDERLAYTWQLDDDMGKLYRDDDGERRVVEQACQGRAQNGDR
;
A
#
# COMPACT_ATOMS: atom_id res chain seq x y z
N MET A 1 -0.41 20.96 69.45
CA MET A 1 0.51 20.67 68.31
C MET A 1 0.04 19.36 67.70
N LYS A 2 -0.76 19.42 66.61
CA LYS A 2 -0.41 19.04 65.22
C LYS A 2 0.16 17.60 65.15
N SER A 3 -0.66 16.60 64.83
CA SER A 3 -1.03 16.11 63.49
C SER A 3 -0.11 14.97 63.02
N ALA A 4 -0.70 13.81 62.70
CA ALA A 4 -0.43 13.06 61.46
C ALA A 4 -1.35 11.83 61.37
N SER A 5 -2.50 12.01 60.72
CA SER A 5 -3.14 10.95 59.94
C SER A 5 -2.26 10.64 58.72
N LEU A 6 -2.22 9.39 58.26
CA LEU A 6 -2.04 9.05 56.84
C LEU A 6 -2.47 7.59 56.62
N THR A 7 -3.77 7.44 56.37
CA THR A 7 -4.39 6.26 55.80
C THR A 7 -3.94 6.16 54.34
N LEU A 8 -3.12 5.15 54.00
CA LEU A 8 -2.76 4.90 52.61
C LEU A 8 -3.94 4.25 51.87
N LEU A 9 -4.51 5.02 50.94
CA LEU A 9 -5.33 4.55 49.83
C LEU A 9 -4.51 3.63 48.92
N ALA A 10 -5.04 2.45 48.61
CA ALA A 10 -4.67 1.70 47.42
C ALA A 10 -5.93 1.55 46.55
N LEU A 11 -6.15 2.53 45.68
CA LEU A 11 -7.11 2.44 44.58
C LEU A 11 -6.54 1.43 43.57
N ALA A 12 -7.11 0.22 43.54
CA ALA A 12 -6.90 -0.73 42.47
C ALA A 12 -7.70 -0.25 41.24
N THR A 13 -7.10 0.64 40.45
CA THR A 13 -7.56 0.93 39.09
C THR A 13 -7.39 -0.34 38.25
N LEU A 14 -8.48 -1.08 38.11
CA LEU A 14 -8.64 -2.05 37.03
C LEU A 14 -8.56 -1.26 35.73
N MET A 15 -7.37 -1.31 35.10
CA MET A 15 -7.21 -0.96 33.71
C MET A 15 -8.06 -1.96 32.92
N THR A 16 -9.33 -1.61 32.67
CA THR A 16 -10.08 -2.16 31.54
C THR A 16 -9.24 -1.83 30.30
N GLY A 17 -8.42 -2.80 29.91
CA GLY A 17 -7.74 -2.77 28.63
C GLY A 17 -8.81 -2.56 27.57
N CYS A 18 -8.71 -1.44 26.87
CA CYS A 18 -9.40 -1.26 25.61
C CYS A 18 -8.87 -2.33 24.66
N ALA A 19 -9.48 -3.52 24.69
CA ALA A 19 -9.40 -4.44 23.58
C ALA A 19 -10.07 -3.69 22.43
N MET A 20 -9.26 -3.04 21.60
CA MET A 20 -9.69 -2.50 20.32
C MET A 20 -10.25 -3.68 19.53
N GLN A 21 -11.57 -3.80 19.59
CA GLN A 21 -12.36 -4.69 18.77
C GLN A 21 -12.43 -4.06 17.38
N GLY A 22 -11.30 -4.03 16.68
CA GLY A 22 -11.27 -3.86 15.23
C GLY A 22 -11.70 -5.20 14.64
N GLY A 23 -12.97 -5.32 14.26
CA GLY A 23 -13.46 -6.51 13.58
C GLY A 23 -12.70 -6.70 12.26
N ASP A 24 -12.42 -7.95 11.90
CA ASP A 24 -11.81 -8.37 10.62
C ASP A 24 -12.53 -7.84 9.35
N ALA A 25 -13.67 -7.15 9.49
CA ALA A 25 -14.48 -6.63 8.40
C ALA A 25 -13.81 -5.52 7.57
N ASP A 26 -12.77 -4.86 8.09
CA ASP A 26 -12.04 -3.79 7.40
C ASP A 26 -10.65 -4.22 6.89
N ARG A 27 -10.33 -5.53 6.94
CA ARG A 27 -9.01 -6.02 6.55
C ARG A 27 -8.93 -6.16 5.03
N ALA A 28 -8.14 -5.29 4.40
CA ALA A 28 -7.78 -5.46 2.99
C ALA A 28 -6.87 -6.70 2.83
N GLU A 29 -7.18 -7.54 1.84
CA GLU A 29 -6.19 -8.51 1.35
C GLU A 29 -5.11 -7.74 0.61
N GLN A 30 -3.85 -8.03 0.93
CA GLN A 30 -2.71 -7.36 0.32
C GLN A 30 -1.79 -8.36 -0.37
N HIS A 31 -1.34 -8.01 -1.57
CA HIS A 31 -0.37 -8.80 -2.33
C HIS A 31 0.70 -7.89 -2.92
N THR A 32 1.96 -8.14 -2.60
CA THR A 32 3.11 -7.40 -3.15
C THR A 32 3.79 -8.20 -4.25
N GLN A 33 3.88 -7.60 -5.43
CA GLN A 33 4.56 -8.14 -6.59
C GLN A 33 5.79 -7.27 -6.93
N ILE A 34 6.95 -7.90 -7.07
CA ILE A 34 8.17 -7.24 -7.55
C ILE A 34 8.28 -7.49 -9.06
N TYR A 35 8.50 -6.42 -9.83
CA TYR A 35 8.69 -6.49 -11.26
C TYR A 35 10.12 -6.13 -11.63
N GLN A 36 10.72 -6.93 -12.52
CA GLN A 36 11.98 -6.62 -13.17
C GLN A 36 11.71 -6.04 -14.54
N CYS A 37 12.08 -4.79 -14.77
CA CYS A 37 11.92 -4.09 -16.03
C CYS A 37 13.18 -4.18 -16.89
N GLU A 38 13.05 -3.76 -18.15
CA GLU A 38 14.20 -3.57 -19.03
C GLU A 38 15.18 -2.54 -18.44
N GLY A 39 16.48 -2.74 -18.67
CA GLY A 39 17.50 -1.78 -18.19
C GLY A 39 17.87 -1.93 -16.71
N ASP A 40 17.71 -3.12 -16.14
CA ASP A 40 18.02 -3.47 -14.74
C ASP A 40 17.18 -2.76 -13.66
N THR A 41 16.19 -1.96 -14.04
CA THR A 41 15.26 -1.33 -13.09
C THR A 41 14.34 -2.36 -12.44
N SER A 42 14.07 -2.19 -11.14
CA SER A 42 13.02 -2.93 -10.46
C SER A 42 12.04 -1.99 -9.77
N LEU A 43 10.78 -2.40 -9.73
CA LEU A 43 9.71 -1.72 -8.99
C LEU A 43 8.90 -2.74 -8.21
N SER A 44 8.24 -2.31 -7.14
CA SER A 44 7.28 -3.16 -6.42
C SER A 44 5.91 -2.52 -6.40
N VAL A 45 4.88 -3.33 -6.59
CA VAL A 45 3.49 -2.90 -6.51
C VAL A 45 2.80 -3.73 -5.44
N THR A 46 2.25 -3.07 -4.43
CA THR A 46 1.37 -3.69 -3.43
C THR A 46 -0.07 -3.41 -3.79
N TYR A 47 -0.82 -4.45 -4.13
CA TYR A 47 -2.24 -4.38 -4.43
C TYR A 47 -3.06 -4.60 -3.16
N PHE A 48 -4.10 -3.79 -2.96
CA PHE A 48 -5.03 -3.88 -1.84
C PHE A 48 -6.43 -4.17 -2.37
N GLN A 49 -7.00 -5.30 -1.94
CA GLN A 49 -8.35 -5.73 -2.27
C GLN A 49 -9.24 -5.55 -1.05
N TYR A 50 -10.27 -4.71 -1.19
CA TYR A 50 -11.27 -4.48 -0.17
C TYR A 50 -12.55 -5.22 -0.55
N ALA A 51 -13.29 -5.72 0.46
CA ALA A 51 -14.61 -6.28 0.22
C ALA A 51 -15.56 -5.18 -0.26
N GLY A 52 -15.78 -5.07 -1.59
CA GLY A 52 -16.73 -4.13 -2.19
C GLY A 52 -16.16 -3.06 -3.13
N ASP A 53 -15.29 -3.45 -4.07
CA ASP A 53 -15.03 -2.81 -5.38
C ASP A 53 -13.86 -1.83 -5.55
N THR A 54 -13.27 -1.26 -4.51
CA THR A 54 -12.14 -0.32 -4.74
C THR A 54 -10.79 -0.99 -4.58
N ASP A 55 -10.23 -1.49 -5.67
CA ASP A 55 -8.84 -1.94 -5.69
C ASP A 55 -7.90 -0.73 -5.66
N ARG A 56 -6.98 -0.73 -4.69
CA ARG A 56 -5.91 0.27 -4.60
C ARG A 56 -4.57 -0.39 -4.88
N ALA A 57 -3.58 0.41 -5.22
CA ALA A 57 -2.20 -0.05 -5.29
C ALA A 57 -1.26 0.97 -4.66
N MET A 58 -0.11 0.50 -4.18
CA MET A 58 1.03 1.33 -3.81
C MET A 58 2.19 0.93 -4.71
N LEU A 59 2.63 1.85 -5.57
CA LEU A 59 3.80 1.69 -6.42
C LEU A 59 5.03 2.25 -5.71
N SER A 60 6.06 1.43 -5.56
CA SER A 60 7.38 1.88 -5.13
C SER A 60 8.32 1.95 -6.32
N TYR A 61 8.72 3.17 -6.69
CA TYR A 61 9.54 3.46 -7.86
C TYR A 61 10.46 4.65 -7.59
N ALA A 62 11.74 4.57 -8.01
CA ALA A 62 12.72 5.65 -7.84
C ALA A 62 12.85 6.23 -6.41
N ASN A 63 12.63 5.39 -5.38
CA ASN A 63 12.56 5.73 -3.95
C ASN A 63 11.27 6.46 -3.50
N ASP A 64 10.32 6.66 -4.39
CA ASP A 64 9.01 7.21 -4.07
C ASP A 64 7.99 6.09 -3.80
N SER A 65 7.05 6.37 -2.90
CA SER A 65 5.86 5.55 -2.67
C SER A 65 4.64 6.30 -3.20
N ILE A 66 4.03 5.76 -4.24
CA ILE A 66 3.02 6.42 -5.05
C ILE A 66 1.69 5.67 -4.84
N PRO A 67 0.74 6.22 -4.07
CA PRO A 67 -0.57 5.63 -3.93
C PRO A 67 -1.33 5.75 -5.25
N MET A 68 -2.07 4.70 -5.60
CA MET A 68 -2.77 4.58 -6.88
C MET A 68 -4.17 4.00 -6.69
N HIS A 69 -5.07 4.37 -7.60
CA HIS A 69 -6.39 3.78 -7.73
C HIS A 69 -6.57 3.09 -9.07
N ARG A 70 -7.37 2.03 -9.08
CA ARG A 70 -7.72 1.32 -10.32
C ARG A 70 -8.60 2.20 -11.21
N ILE A 71 -8.20 2.35 -12.47
CA ILE A 71 -8.93 3.11 -13.51
C ILE A 71 -9.41 2.22 -14.68
N GLY A 72 -9.03 0.94 -14.66
CA GLY A 72 -9.43 -0.05 -15.66
C GLY A 72 -9.15 -1.46 -15.18
N ALA A 73 -9.43 -2.47 -16.00
CA ALA A 73 -9.29 -3.87 -15.61
C ALA A 73 -7.89 -4.19 -15.05
N SER A 74 -6.85 -3.60 -15.63
CA SER A 74 -5.45 -3.84 -15.29
C SER A 74 -4.64 -2.53 -15.28
N GLN A 75 -5.29 -1.43 -14.95
CA GLN A 75 -4.70 -0.09 -15.01
C GLN A 75 -4.92 0.66 -13.70
N TYR A 76 -3.87 1.30 -13.21
CA TYR A 76 -3.87 2.08 -11.98
C TYR A 76 -3.25 3.45 -12.26
N ALA A 77 -3.88 4.52 -11.79
CA ALA A 77 -3.37 5.88 -11.89
C ALA A 77 -2.95 6.40 -10.51
N SER A 78 -1.90 7.22 -10.45
CA SER A 78 -1.50 7.88 -9.21
C SER A 78 -2.62 8.75 -8.66
N ASP A 79 -2.81 8.73 -7.34
CA ASP A 79 -3.79 9.59 -6.67
C ASP A 79 -3.36 11.07 -6.68
N ASP A 80 -2.06 11.36 -6.77
CA ASP A 80 -1.55 12.72 -6.98
C ASP A 80 -1.43 13.02 -8.48
N GLU A 81 -2.33 13.85 -9.00
CA GLU A 81 -2.37 14.29 -10.40
C GLU A 81 -1.07 14.98 -10.85
N ARG A 82 -0.26 15.52 -9.91
CA ARG A 82 1.03 16.16 -10.23
C ARG A 82 2.13 15.15 -10.54
N LEU A 83 2.01 13.92 -10.04
CA LEU A 83 2.93 12.83 -10.35
C LEU A 83 2.57 12.18 -11.69
N ALA A 84 1.27 12.12 -11.99
CA ALA A 84 0.72 11.69 -13.29
C ALA A 84 1.24 10.32 -13.77
N TYR A 85 1.49 9.39 -12.86
CA TYR A 85 1.91 8.03 -13.22
C TYR A 85 0.71 7.13 -13.52
N THR A 86 0.86 6.27 -14.52
CA THR A 86 -0.07 5.18 -14.81
C THR A 86 0.66 3.86 -14.86
N TRP A 87 0.27 2.91 -14.03
CA TRP A 87 0.73 1.53 -14.06
C TRP A 87 -0.27 0.67 -14.84
N GLN A 88 0.21 -0.01 -15.87
CA GLN A 88 -0.59 -0.90 -16.71
C GLN A 88 -0.01 -2.30 -16.70
N LEU A 89 -0.84 -3.30 -16.46
CA LEU A 89 -0.53 -4.70 -16.67
C LEU A 89 -1.18 -5.19 -17.97
N ASP A 90 -0.42 -5.96 -18.73
CA ASP A 90 -0.84 -6.69 -19.92
C ASP A 90 -0.35 -8.14 -19.75
N ASP A 91 -1.29 -9.05 -19.48
CA ASP A 91 -1.01 -10.40 -18.97
C ASP A 91 -0.07 -10.36 -17.74
N ASP A 92 1.17 -10.85 -17.89
CA ASP A 92 2.20 -10.88 -16.84
C ASP A 92 3.24 -9.75 -16.96
N MET A 93 3.02 -8.82 -17.89
CA MET A 93 3.96 -7.77 -18.27
C MET A 93 3.42 -6.40 -17.88
N GLY A 94 4.19 -5.67 -17.09
CA GLY A 94 3.90 -4.32 -16.68
C GLY A 94 4.57 -3.26 -17.54
N LYS A 95 3.93 -2.09 -17.64
CA LYS A 95 4.48 -0.84 -18.18
C LYS A 95 4.12 0.31 -17.25
N LEU A 96 5.11 1.14 -16.94
CA LEU A 96 4.90 2.38 -16.20
C LEU A 96 4.95 3.56 -17.16
N TYR A 97 3.89 4.35 -17.17
CA TYR A 97 3.80 5.60 -17.92
C TYR A 97 3.84 6.79 -16.98
N ARG A 98 4.25 7.93 -17.52
CA ARG A 98 4.08 9.24 -16.90
C ARG A 98 3.51 10.18 -17.95
N ASP A 99 2.49 10.94 -17.56
CA ASP A 99 1.95 12.00 -18.42
C ASP A 99 2.64 13.32 -18.06
N ASP A 100 3.46 13.84 -18.97
CA ASP A 100 4.15 15.14 -18.81
C ASP A 100 3.58 16.12 -19.83
N ASP A 101 2.99 17.24 -19.37
CA ASP A 101 2.40 18.28 -20.22
C ASP A 101 1.40 17.76 -21.28
N GLY A 102 0.66 16.69 -20.94
CA GLY A 102 -0.34 16.06 -21.83
C GLY A 102 0.26 15.05 -22.81
N GLU A 103 1.57 14.82 -22.78
CA GLU A 103 2.23 13.76 -23.54
C GLU A 103 2.48 12.55 -22.63
N ARG A 104 1.96 11.39 -23.05
CA ARG A 104 2.20 10.12 -22.35
C ARG A 104 3.53 9.52 -22.77
N ARG A 105 4.47 9.40 -21.85
CA ARG A 105 5.75 8.71 -22.06
C ARG A 105 5.82 7.38 -21.31
N VAL A 106 6.52 6.42 -21.91
CA VAL A 106 6.90 5.18 -21.21
C VAL A 106 8.13 5.48 -20.35
N VAL A 107 8.01 5.21 -19.05
CA VAL A 107 9.10 5.37 -18.08
C VAL A 107 9.77 4.03 -17.80
N GLU A 108 8.97 2.98 -17.65
CA GLU A 108 9.48 1.61 -17.52
C GLU A 108 8.71 0.69 -18.45
N GLN A 109 9.43 -0.25 -19.07
CA GLN A 109 8.85 -1.20 -20.01
C GLN A 109 9.31 -2.61 -19.74
N ALA A 110 8.54 -3.56 -20.28
CA ALA A 110 8.79 -4.98 -20.18
C ALA A 110 9.00 -5.47 -18.73
N CYS A 111 8.21 -4.92 -17.79
CA CYS A 111 8.32 -5.23 -16.37
C CYS A 111 7.72 -6.60 -16.07
N GLN A 112 8.53 -7.63 -15.89
CA GLN A 112 8.07 -8.99 -15.62
C GLN A 112 7.94 -9.25 -14.12
N GLY A 113 6.78 -9.72 -13.69
CA GLY A 113 6.56 -10.12 -12.31
C GLY A 113 7.42 -11.34 -11.94
N ARG A 114 8.20 -11.24 -10.86
CA ARG A 114 8.83 -12.42 -10.26
C ARG A 114 7.84 -13.10 -9.33
N ALA A 115 7.39 -14.30 -9.65
CA ALA A 115 6.68 -15.11 -8.67
C ALA A 115 7.54 -15.19 -7.41
N GLN A 116 7.01 -14.78 -6.25
CA GLN A 116 7.64 -15.13 -5.00
C GLN A 116 7.52 -16.66 -4.92
N ASN A 117 8.64 -17.36 -5.15
CA ASN A 117 8.71 -18.79 -4.87
C ASN A 117 8.40 -18.94 -3.38
N GLY A 118 7.14 -19.25 -3.07
CA GLY A 118 6.75 -19.66 -1.74
C GLY A 118 7.42 -20.98 -1.48
N ASP A 119 8.40 -20.98 -0.57
CA ASP A 119 8.79 -22.19 0.16
C ASP A 119 7.51 -22.88 0.64
N ARG A 120 7.29 -24.10 0.14
CA ARG A 120 6.30 -25.05 0.62
C ARG A 120 6.98 -26.13 1.42
#